data_AF-A0A7Y3GEY0-F1
#
_entry.id   AF-A0A7Y3GEY0-F1
#
_cell.length_a   1.000
_cell.length_b   1.000
_cell.length_c   1.000
_cell.angle_alpha   90.00
_cell.angle_beta   90.00
_cell.angle_gamma   90.00
#
_symmetry.space_group_name_H-M   'P 1'
#
loop_
_entity.id
_entity.type
_entity.pdbx_description
1 polymer ?
#
loop_
_entity_poly.entity_id
_entity_poly.type
_entity_poly.pdbx_seq_one_letter_code
_entity_poly.pdbx_strand_id
1 'polypeptide(L)'
;MEAPAGTRLIQGSVRFQRVSHLGFPTEELHGDGGLIAQLGRDGSLRIFFGRGRRIQLADGTEWRIKSITSGRHIVPTIQSAEGRIAISGPLYAKRSYGLNGKDWGYSLIPLGRVGLRNPGLWALRRHETEVAAIDFHERLVHAPEPLPLAAALLAFAVITHGIPGEADLMPTRDSA
;
A
#
# COMPACT_ATOMS: atom_id res chain seq x y z
N MET A 1 -16.88 7.16 18.26
CA MET A 1 -16.18 8.06 17.33
C MET A 1 -16.26 7.41 15.97
N GLU A 2 -17.21 7.86 15.16
CA GLU A 2 -17.50 7.30 13.84
C GLU A 2 -16.39 7.72 12.87
N ALA A 3 -15.82 6.77 12.12
CA ALA A 3 -14.80 7.09 11.12
C ALA A 3 -15.46 7.96 10.03
N PRO A 4 -14.80 9.06 9.58
CA PRO A 4 -15.38 9.92 8.56
C PRO A 4 -15.71 9.12 7.30
N ALA A 5 -16.84 9.46 6.66
CA ALA A 5 -17.32 8.86 5.43
C ALA A 5 -16.23 8.90 4.34
N GLY A 6 -15.51 7.79 4.18
CA GLY A 6 -14.38 7.67 3.25
C GLY A 6 -13.25 6.79 3.78
N THR A 7 -13.06 6.70 5.10
CA THR A 7 -12.06 5.81 5.69
C THR A 7 -12.67 4.44 5.90
N ARG A 8 -12.40 3.52 4.96
CA ARG A 8 -12.73 2.10 5.11
C ARG A 8 -11.66 1.44 5.97
N LEU A 9 -12.08 0.75 7.03
CA LEU A 9 -11.19 0.09 7.98
C LEU A 9 -11.19 -1.42 7.74
N ILE A 10 -10.05 -2.04 8.02
CA ILE A 10 -9.89 -3.49 8.12
C ILE A 10 -9.36 -3.84 9.50
N GLN A 11 -9.67 -5.01 10.00
CA GLN A 11 -9.15 -5.54 11.27
C GLN A 11 -9.01 -7.06 11.13
N GLY A 12 -8.12 -7.65 11.92
CA GLY A 12 -7.86 -9.08 11.91
C GLY A 12 -6.93 -9.47 10.78
N SER A 13 -7.18 -10.64 10.20
CA SER A 13 -6.36 -11.18 9.11
C SER A 13 -7.00 -10.88 7.77
N VAL A 14 -6.26 -10.20 6.90
CA VAL A 14 -6.72 -9.83 5.56
C VAL A 14 -5.74 -10.34 4.51
N ARG A 15 -6.24 -11.15 3.56
CA ARG A 15 -5.42 -11.85 2.57
C ARG A 15 -5.77 -11.43 1.15
N PHE A 16 -4.74 -11.19 0.34
CA PHE A 16 -4.89 -11.02 -1.10
C PHE A 16 -4.81 -12.37 -1.81
N GLN A 17 -5.82 -12.70 -2.60
CA GLN A 17 -5.88 -13.93 -3.39
C GLN A 17 -5.95 -13.58 -4.87
N ARG A 18 -5.15 -14.27 -5.70
CA ARG A 18 -5.32 -14.19 -7.17
C ARG A 18 -6.50 -15.06 -7.57
N VAL A 19 -7.42 -14.48 -8.35
CA VAL A 19 -8.65 -15.17 -8.81
C VAL A 19 -8.72 -15.29 -10.33
N SER A 20 -7.97 -14.47 -11.07
CA SER A 20 -7.88 -14.58 -12.52
C SER A 20 -6.57 -14.00 -13.05
N HIS A 21 -6.16 -14.47 -14.23
CA HIS A 21 -5.07 -13.89 -15.01
C HIS A 21 -5.54 -12.87 -16.06
N LEU A 22 -6.84 -12.85 -16.37
CA LEU A 22 -7.45 -12.00 -17.41
C LEU A 22 -8.74 -11.34 -16.92
N GLY A 23 -9.04 -10.17 -17.48
CA GLY A 23 -10.23 -9.41 -17.11
C GLY A 23 -10.13 -8.76 -15.73
N PHE A 24 -11.29 -8.46 -15.16
CA PHE A 24 -11.45 -7.93 -13.81
C PHE A 24 -12.53 -8.75 -13.09
N PRO A 25 -12.32 -9.16 -11.82
CA PRO A 25 -11.10 -8.98 -11.02
C PRO A 25 -9.95 -9.91 -11.42
N THR A 26 -8.71 -9.51 -11.17
CA THR A 26 -7.56 -10.44 -11.20
C THR A 26 -7.17 -10.91 -9.81
N GLU A 27 -7.43 -10.09 -8.81
CA GLU A 27 -7.16 -10.38 -7.40
C GLU A 27 -8.33 -9.93 -6.54
N GLU A 28 -8.49 -10.58 -5.40
CA GLU A 28 -9.46 -10.24 -4.37
C GLU A 28 -8.75 -10.05 -3.04
N LEU A 29 -9.34 -9.23 -2.19
CA LEU A 29 -8.94 -9.00 -0.83
C LEU A 29 -10.05 -9.52 0.08
N HIS A 30 -9.72 -10.49 0.92
CA HIS A 30 -10.65 -11.14 1.83
C HIS A 30 -10.22 -10.90 3.28
N GLY A 31 -11.17 -10.59 4.15
CA GLY A 31 -10.99 -10.63 5.60
C GLY A 31 -11.93 -11.64 6.24
N ASP A 32 -11.98 -11.64 7.58
CA ASP A 32 -12.79 -12.60 8.34
C ASP A 32 -14.30 -12.51 8.00
N GLY A 33 -14.78 -11.32 7.61
CA GLY A 33 -16.17 -11.08 7.19
C GLY A 33 -16.45 -11.33 5.70
N GLY A 34 -15.47 -11.85 4.93
CA GLY A 34 -15.59 -12.13 3.50
C GLY A 34 -14.89 -11.11 2.61
N LEU A 35 -15.43 -10.92 1.40
CA LEU A 35 -14.85 -10.06 0.37
C LEU A 35 -14.83 -8.60 0.83
N ILE A 36 -13.66 -7.97 0.79
CA ILE A 36 -13.45 -6.54 1.10
C ILE A 36 -13.33 -5.74 -0.20
N ALA A 37 -12.54 -6.23 -1.14
CA ALA A 37 -12.28 -5.53 -2.40
C ALA A 37 -11.86 -6.48 -3.53
N GLN A 38 -12.20 -6.10 -4.75
CA GLN A 38 -11.75 -6.66 -6.00
C GLN A 38 -10.72 -5.74 -6.64
N LEU A 39 -9.62 -6.31 -7.13
CA LEU A 39 -8.50 -5.57 -7.68
C LEU A 39 -8.22 -6.00 -9.12
N GLY A 40 -7.93 -5.01 -9.96
CA GLY A 40 -7.40 -5.23 -11.29
C GLY A 40 -5.93 -5.61 -11.26
N ARG A 41 -5.40 -5.93 -12.45
CA ARG A 41 -4.03 -6.40 -12.64
C ARG A 41 -3.01 -5.45 -12.01
N ASP A 42 -2.19 -6.00 -11.12
CA ASP A 42 -1.05 -5.29 -10.56
C ASP A 42 0.07 -5.12 -11.59
N GLY A 43 0.62 -3.91 -11.70
CA GLY A 43 1.66 -3.62 -12.69
C GLY A 43 2.18 -2.19 -12.64
N SER A 44 3.50 -2.06 -12.54
CA SER A 44 4.21 -0.78 -12.44
C SER A 44 3.85 0.21 -13.55
N LEU A 45 3.89 -0.21 -14.83
CA LEU A 45 3.53 0.66 -15.96
C LEU A 45 2.10 1.21 -15.85
N ARG A 46 1.16 0.42 -15.31
CA ARG A 46 -0.22 0.89 -15.12
C ARG A 46 -0.32 1.92 -14.00
N ILE A 47 0.39 1.70 -12.90
CA ILE A 47 0.37 2.55 -11.71
C ILE A 47 1.09 3.88 -11.99
N PHE A 48 2.28 3.81 -12.59
CA PHE A 48 3.14 4.98 -12.76
C PHE A 48 2.86 5.78 -14.03
N PHE A 49 2.48 5.10 -15.13
CA PHE A 49 2.40 5.73 -16.45
C PHE A 49 1.07 5.46 -17.16
N GLY A 50 0.11 4.81 -16.49
CA GLY A 50 -1.12 4.35 -17.11
C GLY A 50 -2.38 4.81 -16.39
N ARG A 51 -3.49 4.10 -16.66
CA ARG A 51 -4.81 4.38 -16.08
C ARG A 51 -4.92 4.01 -14.59
N GLY A 52 -3.87 3.50 -13.96
CA GLY A 52 -3.89 2.98 -12.61
C GLY A 52 -4.45 1.56 -12.49
N ARG A 53 -4.24 0.96 -11.32
CA ARG A 53 -4.85 -0.31 -10.92
C ARG A 53 -6.23 -0.03 -10.34
N ARG A 54 -7.28 -0.60 -10.94
CA ARG A 54 -8.67 -0.50 -10.46
C ARG A 54 -8.83 -1.26 -9.15
N ILE A 55 -9.63 -0.69 -8.25
CA ILE A 55 -10.10 -1.32 -7.03
C ILE A 55 -11.61 -1.08 -6.97
N GLN A 56 -12.39 -2.13 -6.75
CA GLN A 56 -13.82 -2.05 -6.46
C GLN A 56 -14.03 -2.63 -5.07
N LEU A 57 -14.55 -1.83 -4.15
CA LEU A 57 -14.90 -2.30 -2.81
C LEU A 57 -16.17 -3.16 -2.84
N ALA A 58 -16.41 -3.92 -1.79
CA ALA A 58 -17.60 -4.77 -1.66
C ALA A 58 -18.93 -3.99 -1.75
N ASP A 59 -18.93 -2.70 -1.37
CA ASP A 59 -20.07 -1.80 -1.49
C ASP A 59 -20.22 -1.17 -2.89
N GLY A 60 -19.37 -1.56 -3.85
CA GLY A 60 -19.35 -1.03 -5.22
C GLY A 60 -18.52 0.24 -5.40
N THR A 61 -18.02 0.87 -4.33
CA THR A 61 -17.16 2.07 -4.42
C THR A 61 -15.92 1.78 -5.25
N GLU A 62 -15.57 2.69 -6.16
CA GLU A 62 -14.38 2.54 -6.99
C GLU A 62 -13.22 3.41 -6.52
N TRP A 63 -12.07 2.77 -6.30
CA TRP A 63 -10.79 3.45 -6.13
C TRP A 63 -9.82 3.08 -7.25
N ARG A 64 -8.74 3.86 -7.38
CA ARG A 64 -7.60 3.53 -8.24
C ARG A 64 -6.29 3.79 -7.54
N ILE A 65 -5.36 2.83 -7.63
CA ILE A 65 -3.95 3.08 -7.34
C ILE A 65 -3.31 3.68 -8.60
N LYS A 66 -2.88 4.92 -8.51
CA LYS A 66 -2.18 5.68 -9.56
C LYS A 66 -0.92 6.28 -8.96
N SER A 67 -0.24 7.14 -9.71
CA SER A 67 0.85 7.94 -9.16
C SER A 67 0.69 9.42 -9.49
N ILE A 68 1.43 10.23 -8.76
CA ILE A 68 1.63 11.66 -9.05
C ILE A 68 3.11 11.97 -8.94
N THR A 69 3.53 13.06 -9.56
CA THR A 69 4.84 13.65 -9.29
C THR A 69 4.80 14.38 -7.95
N SER A 70 5.81 14.14 -7.11
CA SER A 70 6.04 14.82 -5.83
C SER A 70 7.53 15.14 -5.72
N GLY A 71 7.90 16.41 -5.91
CA GLY A 71 9.30 16.81 -6.02
C GLY A 71 10.00 16.07 -7.16
N ARG A 72 11.04 15.32 -6.84
CA ARG A 72 11.82 14.50 -7.79
C ARG A 72 11.30 13.06 -7.95
N HIS A 73 10.19 12.72 -7.29
CA HIS A 73 9.70 11.34 -7.20
C HIS A 73 8.35 11.18 -7.90
N ILE A 74 8.05 9.94 -8.30
CA ILE A 74 6.73 9.54 -8.77
C ILE A 74 6.14 8.61 -7.71
N VAL A 75 5.19 9.11 -6.92
CA VAL A 75 4.69 8.39 -5.75
C VAL A 75 3.31 7.78 -5.98
N PRO A 76 3.10 6.51 -5.59
CA PRO A 76 1.77 5.92 -5.61
C PRO A 76 0.78 6.66 -4.71
N THR A 77 -0.46 6.80 -5.20
CA THR A 77 -1.61 7.37 -4.50
C THR A 77 -2.84 6.49 -4.71
N ILE A 78 -3.79 6.57 -3.80
CA ILE A 78 -5.14 6.02 -3.98
C ILE A 78 -6.10 7.18 -4.21
N GLN A 79 -6.91 7.07 -5.26
CA GLN A 79 -7.89 8.08 -5.67
C GLN A 79 -9.27 7.46 -5.78
N SER A 80 -10.31 8.19 -5.36
CA SER A 80 -11.71 7.95 -5.70
C SER A 80 -12.25 9.06 -6.60
N ALA A 81 -13.56 9.05 -6.88
CA ALA A 81 -14.21 10.14 -7.61
C ALA A 81 -14.18 11.47 -6.82
N GLU A 82 -14.17 11.39 -5.48
CA GLU A 82 -14.20 12.53 -4.56
C GLU A 82 -12.81 13.13 -4.31
N GLY A 83 -11.75 12.47 -4.77
CA GLY A 83 -10.37 12.97 -4.69
C GLY A 83 -9.36 11.95 -4.21
N ARG A 84 -8.26 12.44 -3.64
CA ARG A 84 -7.17 11.59 -3.15
C ARG A 84 -7.48 11.07 -1.75
N ILE A 85 -7.40 9.75 -1.58
CA ILE A 85 -7.63 9.05 -0.32
C ILE A 85 -6.33 8.85 0.44
N ALA A 86 -5.27 8.46 -0.27
CA ALA A 86 -3.98 8.18 0.33
C ALA A 86 -2.82 8.52 -0.62
N ILE A 87 -1.67 8.79 -0.04
CA ILE A 87 -0.40 9.04 -0.73
C ILE A 87 0.72 8.31 -0.01
N SER A 88 1.68 7.82 -0.80
CA SER A 88 2.92 7.27 -0.29
C SER A 88 4.07 8.23 -0.55
N GLY A 89 5.18 8.01 0.13
CA GLY A 89 6.44 8.71 -0.12
C GLY A 89 7.61 7.91 0.43
N PRO A 90 8.82 8.11 -0.11
CA PRO A 90 10.01 7.47 0.43
C PRO A 90 10.39 8.11 1.77
N LEU A 91 10.97 7.33 2.67
CA LEU A 91 11.63 7.80 3.89
C LEU A 91 13.15 7.73 3.72
N TYR A 92 13.89 8.37 4.62
CA TYR A 92 15.36 8.38 4.60
C TYR A 92 15.98 6.98 4.75
N ALA A 93 15.28 6.06 5.41
CA ALA A 93 15.72 4.69 5.58
C ALA A 93 15.43 3.82 4.33
N LYS A 94 16.34 2.87 4.05
CA LYS A 94 16.22 1.97 2.90
C LYS A 94 14.91 1.22 2.86
N ARG A 95 14.20 1.34 1.74
CA ARG A 95 12.93 0.65 1.49
C ARG A 95 11.92 0.92 2.61
N SER A 96 11.95 2.11 3.20
CA SER A 96 10.96 2.55 4.17
C SER A 96 10.09 3.63 3.54
N TYR A 97 8.79 3.58 3.83
CA TYR A 97 7.82 4.45 3.17
C TYR A 97 6.89 5.11 4.17
N GLY A 98 6.57 6.38 3.95
CA GLY A 98 5.46 7.06 4.61
C GLY A 98 4.19 6.79 3.83
N LEU A 99 3.13 6.35 4.52
CA LEU A 99 1.78 6.19 3.96
C LEU A 99 0.86 7.14 4.72
N ASN A 100 0.18 8.04 4.02
CA ASN A 100 -0.64 9.07 4.64
C ASN A 100 -2.01 9.17 3.98
N GLY A 101 -3.04 9.32 4.80
CA GLY A 101 -4.36 9.78 4.39
C GLY A 101 -4.69 11.11 5.08
N LYS A 102 -5.94 11.55 4.99
CA LYS A 102 -6.39 12.81 5.60
C LYS A 102 -6.18 12.85 7.12
N ASP A 103 -6.52 11.76 7.80
CA ASP A 103 -6.60 11.70 9.27
C ASP A 103 -5.69 10.61 9.87
N TRP A 104 -4.73 10.08 9.09
CA TRP A 104 -3.83 9.03 9.53
C TRP A 104 -2.49 9.09 8.79
N GLY A 105 -1.43 8.63 9.46
CA GLY A 105 -0.09 8.52 8.91
C GLY A 105 0.65 7.33 9.51
N TYR A 106 1.33 6.57 8.65
CA TYR A 106 2.09 5.39 9.04
C TYR A 106 3.46 5.36 8.37
N SER A 107 4.42 4.73 9.05
CA SER A 107 5.67 4.30 8.46
C SER A 107 5.63 2.81 8.15
N LEU A 108 5.94 2.43 6.93
CA LEU A 108 6.10 1.06 6.48
C LEU A 108 7.59 0.72 6.46
N ILE A 109 8.01 -0.24 7.27
CA ILE A 109 9.41 -0.57 7.50
C ILE A 109 9.62 -2.08 7.30
N PRO A 110 10.65 -2.51 6.57
CA PRO A 110 10.94 -3.93 6.42
C PRO A 110 11.46 -4.52 7.73
N LEU A 111 11.01 -5.73 8.06
CA LEU A 111 11.49 -6.52 9.18
C LEU A 111 12.56 -7.51 8.69
N GLY A 112 13.72 -7.53 9.36
CA GLY A 112 14.85 -8.40 9.02
C GLY A 112 15.89 -7.78 8.08
N ARG A 113 16.88 -8.58 7.65
CA ARG A 113 18.00 -8.08 6.83
C ARG A 113 17.53 -7.74 5.41
N VAL A 114 17.78 -6.50 5.01
CA VAL A 114 17.55 -6.02 3.64
C VAL A 114 18.67 -6.57 2.73
N GLY A 115 18.46 -7.75 2.17
CA GLY A 115 19.33 -8.36 1.15
C GLY A 115 18.91 -8.03 -0.28
N LEU A 116 19.35 -8.83 -1.26
CA LEU A 116 18.95 -8.71 -2.67
C LEU A 116 17.45 -8.98 -2.91
N ARG A 117 16.80 -9.78 -2.05
CA ARG A 117 15.37 -10.09 -2.14
C ARG A 117 14.53 -9.02 -1.43
N ASN A 118 13.27 -8.88 -1.85
CA ASN A 118 12.30 -8.11 -1.07
C ASN A 118 12.15 -8.77 0.31
N PRO A 119 12.19 -7.99 1.40
CA PRO A 119 11.85 -8.48 2.72
C PRO A 119 10.48 -9.17 2.68
N GLY A 120 10.39 -10.35 3.27
CA GLY A 120 9.13 -11.08 3.36
C GLY A 120 8.18 -10.47 4.39
N LEU A 121 8.74 -9.92 5.47
CA LEU A 121 7.99 -9.34 6.58
C LEU A 121 8.19 -7.83 6.66
N TRP A 122 7.11 -7.12 6.97
CA TRP A 122 7.08 -5.67 7.08
C TRP A 122 6.19 -5.27 8.25
N ALA A 123 6.58 -4.19 8.94
CA ALA A 123 5.78 -3.58 9.97
C ALA A 123 5.19 -2.27 9.46
N LEU A 124 3.89 -2.09 9.68
CA LEU A 124 3.25 -0.80 9.59
C LEU A 124 3.21 -0.19 10.99
N ARG A 125 3.77 1.01 11.14
CA ARG A 125 3.92 1.69 12.43
C ARG A 125 3.22 3.04 12.46
N ARG A 126 2.55 3.34 13.56
CA ARG A 126 2.09 4.68 13.91
C ARG A 126 3.06 5.23 14.95
N HIS A 127 3.84 6.24 14.58
CA HIS A 127 5.01 6.66 15.35
C HIS A 127 5.95 5.46 15.62
N GLU A 128 6.18 5.13 16.88
CA GLU A 128 7.05 4.02 17.29
C GLU A 128 6.28 2.71 17.55
N THR A 129 4.94 2.72 17.46
CA THR A 129 4.11 1.54 17.75
C THR A 129 3.82 0.77 16.47
N GLU A 130 4.07 -0.53 16.46
CA GLU A 130 3.59 -1.43 15.41
C GLU A 130 2.07 -1.59 15.52
N VAL A 131 1.37 -1.30 14.43
CA VAL A 131 -0.10 -1.36 14.35
C VAL A 131 -0.59 -2.46 13.42
N ALA A 132 0.28 -2.96 12.53
CA ALA A 132 0.02 -4.13 11.71
C ALA A 132 1.33 -4.77 11.23
N ALA A 133 1.28 -6.08 11.02
CA ALA A 133 2.32 -6.84 10.35
C ALA A 133 1.86 -7.23 8.94
N ILE A 134 2.76 -7.19 7.97
CA ILE A 134 2.50 -7.60 6.58
C ILE A 134 3.47 -8.70 6.22
N ASP A 135 2.94 -9.86 5.88
CA ASP A 135 3.67 -10.91 5.19
C ASP A 135 3.43 -10.78 3.68
N PHE A 136 4.46 -10.32 2.98
CA PHE A 136 4.40 -10.08 1.56
C PHE A 136 4.32 -11.38 0.75
N HIS A 137 4.97 -12.45 1.21
CA HIS A 137 5.00 -13.72 0.49
C HIS A 137 3.68 -14.48 0.65
N GLU A 138 3.11 -14.47 1.84
CA GLU A 138 1.78 -15.00 2.14
C GLU A 138 0.65 -14.08 1.68
N ARG A 139 1.01 -12.86 1.27
CA ARG A 139 0.10 -11.79 0.85
C ARG A 139 -0.97 -11.51 1.91
N LEU A 140 -0.52 -11.41 3.14
CA LEU A 140 -1.34 -11.32 4.34
C LEU A 140 -1.02 -10.03 5.10
N VAL A 141 -2.06 -9.38 5.60
CA VAL A 141 -1.97 -8.30 6.59
C VAL A 141 -2.60 -8.80 7.88
N HIS A 142 -1.89 -8.67 8.99
CA HIS A 142 -2.42 -8.87 10.33
C HIS A 142 -2.54 -7.52 11.03
N ALA A 143 -3.77 -7.08 11.28
CA ALA A 143 -4.09 -5.80 11.90
C ALA A 143 -4.85 -6.03 13.23
N PRO A 144 -4.16 -6.07 14.38
CA PRO A 144 -4.81 -6.29 15.67
C PRO A 144 -5.81 -5.17 16.04
N GLU A 145 -5.56 -3.94 15.58
CA GLU A 145 -6.47 -2.81 15.68
C GLU A 145 -7.02 -2.38 14.31
N PRO A 146 -8.15 -1.65 14.24
CA PRO A 146 -8.68 -1.14 12.98
C PRO A 146 -7.66 -0.30 12.21
N LEU A 147 -7.39 -0.70 10.97
CA LEU A 147 -6.43 -0.09 10.06
C LEU A 147 -7.13 0.44 8.81
N PRO A 148 -6.79 1.64 8.30
CA PRO A 148 -7.26 2.11 7.00
C PRO A 148 -6.90 1.12 5.88
N LEU A 149 -7.91 0.63 5.16
CA LEU A 149 -7.78 -0.24 3.98
C LEU A 149 -6.81 0.34 2.95
N ALA A 150 -6.88 1.66 2.76
CA ALA A 150 -5.99 2.38 1.87
C ALA A 150 -4.50 2.24 2.24
N ALA A 151 -4.18 2.16 3.54
CA ALA A 151 -2.81 1.94 4.00
C ALA A 151 -2.30 0.55 3.59
N ALA A 152 -3.10 -0.50 3.80
CA ALA A 152 -2.75 -1.86 3.40
C ALA A 152 -2.58 -2.00 1.87
N LEU A 153 -3.50 -1.44 1.10
CA LEU A 153 -3.43 -1.45 -0.37
C LEU A 153 -2.18 -0.74 -0.89
N LEU A 154 -1.88 0.44 -0.33
CA LEU A 154 -0.73 1.23 -0.75
C LEU A 154 0.59 0.58 -0.31
N ALA A 155 0.61 -0.06 0.87
CA ALA A 155 1.74 -0.84 1.35
C ALA A 155 2.12 -1.93 0.34
N PHE A 156 1.17 -2.74 -0.11
CA PHE A 156 1.45 -3.76 -1.13
C PHE A 156 1.96 -3.16 -2.44
N ALA A 157 1.45 -2.00 -2.86
CA ALA A 157 1.92 -1.32 -4.05
C ALA A 157 3.40 -0.90 -3.94
N VAL A 158 3.79 -0.27 -2.82
CA VAL A 158 5.17 0.19 -2.63
C VAL A 158 6.14 -0.95 -2.29
N ILE A 159 5.70 -2.01 -1.60
CA ILE A 159 6.53 -3.21 -1.39
C ILE A 159 6.83 -3.90 -2.72
N THR A 160 5.83 -3.98 -3.61
CA THR A 160 5.98 -4.66 -4.91
C THR A 160 6.84 -3.86 -5.87
N HIS A 161 6.57 -2.55 -5.99
CA HIS A 161 7.12 -1.75 -7.09
C HIS A 161 8.16 -0.71 -6.67
N GLY A 162 8.31 -0.44 -5.37
CA GLY A 162 9.12 0.67 -4.86
C GLY A 162 8.59 2.03 -5.30
N ILE A 163 9.37 3.08 -5.03
CA ILE A 163 9.12 4.43 -5.54
C ILE A 163 10.23 4.80 -6.55
N PRO A 164 9.87 5.08 -7.81
CA PRO A 164 10.82 5.62 -8.79
C PRO A 164 11.54 6.87 -8.26
N GLY A 165 12.88 6.82 -8.28
CA GLY A 165 13.76 7.89 -7.78
C GLY A 165 14.05 7.82 -6.28
N GLU A 166 13.63 6.78 -5.55
CA GLU A 166 13.93 6.67 -4.10
C GLU A 166 15.43 6.47 -3.79
N ALA A 167 16.19 5.89 -4.74
CA ALA A 167 17.62 5.65 -4.57
C ALA A 167 18.42 6.95 -4.40
N ASP A 168 17.92 8.05 -4.97
CA ASP A 168 18.55 9.38 -4.88
C ASP A 168 18.48 9.98 -3.47
N LEU A 169 17.69 9.40 -2.57
CA LEU A 169 17.56 9.83 -1.17
C LEU A 169 18.53 9.12 -0.23
N MET A 170 19.20 8.07 -0.70
CA MET A 170 20.11 7.31 0.13
C MET A 170 21.46 8.00 0.15
N PRO A 171 22.10 8.17 1.32
CA PRO A 171 23.49 8.62 1.35
C PRO A 171 24.34 7.68 0.49
N THR A 172 24.99 8.23 -0.54
CA THR A 172 26.00 7.52 -1.31
C THR A 172 27.14 7.16 -0.37
N ARG A 173 27.60 5.91 -0.42
CA ARG A 173 28.71 5.42 0.43
C ARG A 173 30.02 6.18 0.23
N ASP A 174 30.10 7.07 -0.75
CA ASP A 174 31.30 7.82 -1.13
C ASP A 174 31.32 9.25 -0.55
N SER A 175 30.74 9.45 0.63
CA SER A 175 30.76 10.73 1.35
C SER A 175 31.10 10.54 2.83
N ALA A 176 32.15 9.76 3.09
CA ALA A 176 32.83 9.65 4.38
C ALA A 176 34.34 9.71 4.16
#